data_AF-A0A350T4E4-F1
#
_entry.id   AF-A0A350T4E4-F1
#
_cell.length_a   1.000
_cell.length_b   1.000
_cell.length_c   1.000
_cell.angle_alpha   90.00
_cell.angle_beta   90.00
_cell.angle_gamma   90.00
#
_symmetry.space_group_name_H-M   'P 1'
#
loop_
_entity.id
_entity.type
_entity.pdbx_description
1 polymer ?
#
loop_
_entity_poly.entity_id
_entity_poly.type
_entity_poly.pdbx_seq_one_letter_code
_entity_poly.pdbx_strand_id
1 'polypeptide(L)'
;RNIVMIQNYHTTGGVILRAPCAVDDKTLPPRDVDTYKKIGDIGEGITGYPCASVFDAFQEVDDSGRRSQSGGFIEWTYYHLGVFSFATELWDLQSRAGIERPANDAMRSMREQTEDDGLKLLRFNDEHLGGRCFVPWKAHEHPQLGAIEIGGWKTKEIRQNAPAEFLPDECERNAAFTVRQAAMTPIIAIGDVAVEKIADDAFVVRAMVANEGYLPTYGAEMARRIEAAKPVEVAISGAEPIIGKAKQSIGHLQGRSAARGMMFSFGGAKVDNERLLEWLVRGNGEVTITATSEKGGVARKTVALA
;
A
#
# COMPACT_ATOMS: atom_id res chain seq x y z
N ARG A 1 -3.65 -4.53 -15.56
CA ARG A 1 -3.72 -3.18 -14.96
C ARG A 1 -4.62 -3.22 -13.71
N ASN A 2 -4.25 -4.01 -12.71
CA ASN A 2 -5.03 -4.20 -11.47
C ASN A 2 -4.23 -3.86 -10.21
N ILE A 3 -3.03 -3.30 -10.37
CA ILE A 3 -2.19 -2.89 -9.24
C ILE A 3 -2.77 -1.59 -8.67
N VAL A 4 -2.97 -1.57 -7.35
CA VAL A 4 -3.43 -0.39 -6.59
C VAL A 4 -2.52 -0.03 -5.44
N MET A 5 -1.71 -0.97 -4.98
CA MET A 5 -0.67 -0.77 -3.98
C MET A 5 0.61 -1.49 -4.39
N ILE A 6 1.74 -0.93 -3.97
CA ILE A 6 3.07 -1.49 -4.16
C ILE A 6 3.84 -1.39 -2.85
N GLN A 7 4.53 -2.47 -2.50
CA GLN A 7 5.53 -2.51 -1.45
C GLN A 7 6.91 -2.69 -2.07
N ASN A 8 7.79 -1.71 -1.88
CA ASN A 8 9.16 -1.70 -2.39
C ASN A 8 10.14 -1.93 -1.23
N TYR A 9 10.66 -3.14 -1.07
CA TYR A 9 11.57 -3.42 0.04
C TYR A 9 12.99 -2.95 -0.23
N HIS A 10 13.51 -2.17 0.70
CA HIS A 10 14.88 -1.66 0.74
C HIS A 10 15.53 -2.09 2.06
N THR A 11 16.81 -1.76 2.18
CA THR A 11 17.57 -1.86 3.42
C THR A 11 18.49 -0.65 3.47
N THR A 12 18.69 0.02 4.60
CA THR A 12 18.44 -0.42 5.98
C THR A 12 17.88 0.73 6.81
N GLY A 13 17.17 0.47 7.90
CA GLY A 13 16.90 1.51 8.89
C GLY A 13 15.59 1.37 9.64
N GLY A 14 14.79 0.33 9.38
CA GLY A 14 13.49 0.12 9.99
C GLY A 14 12.59 1.34 9.92
N VAL A 15 12.26 1.78 8.70
CA VAL A 15 11.34 2.89 8.46
C VAL A 15 10.43 2.56 7.28
N ILE A 16 9.17 2.92 7.38
CA ILE A 16 8.21 2.84 6.27
C ILE A 16 8.16 4.21 5.61
N LEU A 17 8.59 4.28 4.37
CA LEU A 17 8.57 5.48 3.54
C LEU A 17 7.37 5.44 2.60
N ARG A 18 6.80 6.60 2.31
CA ARG A 18 5.70 6.78 1.35
C ARG A 18 5.88 8.03 0.50
N ALA A 19 5.12 8.12 -0.59
CA ALA A 19 4.93 9.38 -1.31
C ALA A 19 4.19 10.42 -0.42
N PRO A 20 4.37 11.73 -0.66
CA PRO A 20 5.24 12.35 -1.66
C PRO A 20 6.73 12.27 -1.30
N CYS A 21 7.60 12.43 -2.31
CA CYS A 21 9.05 12.42 -2.14
C CYS A 21 9.66 13.82 -2.31
N ALA A 22 9.40 14.48 -3.43
CA ALA A 22 9.98 15.80 -3.70
C ALA A 22 9.22 16.99 -3.08
N VAL A 23 7.97 16.77 -2.63
CA VAL A 23 7.04 17.84 -2.26
C VAL A 23 6.28 17.53 -0.97
N ASP A 24 5.70 18.56 -0.35
CA ASP A 24 4.89 18.42 0.86
C ASP A 24 3.54 17.72 0.60
N ASP A 25 3.01 17.02 1.61
CA ASP A 25 1.68 16.37 1.62
C ASP A 25 0.56 17.28 1.11
N LYS A 26 0.64 18.60 1.33
CA LYS A 26 -0.34 19.59 0.87
C LYS A 26 -0.55 19.60 -0.65
N THR A 27 0.40 19.07 -1.42
CA THR A 27 0.29 18.96 -2.88
C THR A 27 -0.54 17.75 -3.33
N LEU A 28 -0.69 16.74 -2.47
CA LEU A 28 -1.46 15.54 -2.78
C LEU A 28 -2.96 15.78 -2.61
N PRO A 29 -3.80 15.00 -3.30
CA PRO A 29 -5.22 14.91 -2.96
C PRO A 29 -5.38 14.60 -1.46
N PRO A 30 -6.17 15.38 -0.69
CA PRO A 30 -6.28 15.17 0.75
C PRO A 30 -6.75 13.77 1.17
N ARG A 31 -7.56 13.11 0.34
CA ARG A 31 -7.99 11.72 0.57
C ARG A 31 -6.85 10.70 0.42
N ASP A 32 -5.90 10.95 -0.48
CA ASP A 32 -4.74 10.09 -0.65
C ASP A 32 -3.80 10.24 0.53
N VAL A 33 -3.58 11.47 1.03
CA VAL A 33 -2.80 11.71 2.25
C VAL A 33 -3.40 10.99 3.46
N ASP A 34 -4.72 11.10 3.66
CA ASP A 34 -5.42 10.39 4.75
C ASP A 34 -5.28 8.87 4.62
N THR A 35 -5.42 8.35 3.40
CA THR A 35 -5.24 6.92 3.12
C THR A 35 -3.81 6.47 3.41
N TYR A 36 -2.82 7.24 2.95
CA TYR A 36 -1.39 7.00 3.19
C TYR A 36 -1.07 6.94 4.68
N LYS A 37 -1.56 7.91 5.46
CA LYS A 37 -1.35 7.96 6.91
C LYS A 37 -1.98 6.77 7.62
N LYS A 38 -3.25 6.45 7.33
CA LYS A 38 -3.92 5.28 7.93
C LYS A 38 -3.23 3.95 7.61
N ILE A 39 -2.77 3.76 6.37
CA ILE A 39 -2.00 2.56 6.00
C ILE A 39 -0.64 2.56 6.70
N GLY A 40 0.01 3.73 6.81
CA GLY A 40 1.24 3.95 7.56
C GLY A 40 1.10 3.56 9.04
N ASP A 41 0.06 4.05 9.72
CA ASP A 41 -0.23 3.74 11.13
C ASP A 41 -0.44 2.22 11.34
N ILE A 42 -1.11 1.55 10.39
CA ILE A 42 -1.26 0.09 10.41
C ILE A 42 0.09 -0.59 10.23
N GLY A 43 0.92 -0.09 9.31
CA GLY A 43 2.28 -0.59 9.10
C GLY A 43 3.13 -0.45 10.36
N GLU A 44 3.14 0.72 10.99
CA GLU A 44 3.85 0.99 12.23
C GLU A 44 3.39 0.08 13.37
N GLY A 45 2.08 -0.13 13.52
CA GLY A 45 1.54 -1.06 14.52
C GLY A 45 1.93 -2.53 14.29
N ILE A 46 2.20 -2.94 13.05
CA ILE A 46 2.58 -4.31 12.70
C ILE A 46 4.10 -4.52 12.79
N THR A 47 4.87 -3.58 12.25
CA THR A 47 6.33 -3.73 12.09
C THR A 47 7.12 -3.07 13.22
N GLY A 48 6.52 -2.14 13.96
CA GLY A 48 7.20 -1.24 14.89
C GLY A 48 8.03 -0.17 14.19
N TYR A 49 7.92 -0.02 12.87
CA TYR A 49 8.68 0.97 12.10
C TYR A 49 7.86 2.23 11.88
N PRO A 50 8.41 3.42 12.20
CA PRO A 50 7.70 4.67 11.98
C PRO A 50 7.40 4.83 10.49
N CYS A 51 6.24 5.41 10.18
CA CYS A 51 5.89 5.76 8.82
C CYS A 51 6.09 7.26 8.55
N ALA A 52 6.87 7.61 7.53
CA ALA A 52 7.11 8.99 7.12
C ALA A 52 6.98 9.16 5.60
N SER A 53 6.66 10.38 5.14
CA SER A 53 6.87 10.71 3.73
C SER A 53 8.37 10.75 3.44
N VAL A 54 8.79 10.40 2.23
CA VAL A 54 10.19 10.58 1.82
C VAL A 54 10.59 12.05 1.92
N PHE A 55 9.65 12.96 1.61
CA PHE A 55 9.86 14.39 1.79
C PHE A 55 10.24 14.73 3.25
N ASP A 56 9.48 14.28 4.23
CA ASP A 56 9.71 14.61 5.64
C ASP A 56 10.90 13.86 6.23
N ALA A 57 11.16 12.64 5.77
CA ALA A 57 12.27 11.79 6.21
C ALA A 57 13.64 12.34 5.76
N PHE A 58 13.70 12.90 4.56
CA PHE A 58 14.93 13.43 3.95
C PHE A 58 14.81 14.93 3.74
N GLN A 59 15.23 15.69 4.75
CA GLN A 59 15.11 17.14 4.77
C GLN A 59 16.30 17.85 4.13
N GLU A 60 17.35 17.11 3.77
CA GLU A 60 18.55 17.64 3.16
C GLU A 60 18.25 18.26 1.79
N VAL A 61 18.85 19.43 1.55
CA VAL A 61 18.80 20.15 0.28
C VAL A 61 20.19 20.23 -0.33
N ASP A 62 20.27 20.18 -1.65
CA ASP A 62 21.51 20.47 -2.38
C ASP A 62 21.87 21.96 -2.32
N ASP A 63 23.03 22.32 -2.88
CA ASP A 63 23.51 23.71 -2.94
C ASP A 63 22.56 24.68 -3.66
N SER A 64 21.62 24.15 -4.44
CA SER A 64 20.57 24.92 -5.13
C SER A 64 19.24 24.97 -4.36
N GLY A 65 19.21 24.46 -3.12
CA GLY A 65 18.03 24.42 -2.27
C GLY A 65 17.00 23.36 -2.68
N ARG A 66 17.36 22.41 -3.56
CA ARG A 66 16.46 21.35 -4.02
C ARG A 66 16.61 20.12 -3.15
N ARG A 67 15.48 19.48 -2.81
CA ARG A 67 15.51 18.17 -2.14
C ARG A 67 15.89 17.08 -3.14
N SER A 68 16.84 16.23 -2.74
CA SER A 68 17.51 15.26 -3.62
C SER A 68 16.65 14.05 -4.03
N GLN A 69 15.50 13.82 -3.38
CA GLN A 69 14.74 12.56 -3.48
C GLN A 69 13.68 12.52 -4.60
N SER A 70 13.91 13.20 -5.73
CA SER A 70 12.99 13.15 -6.88
C SER A 70 13.29 11.96 -7.80
N GLY A 71 12.26 11.36 -8.40
CA GLY A 71 12.40 10.30 -9.42
C GLY A 71 12.49 8.87 -8.87
N GLY A 72 12.25 8.68 -7.56
CA GLY A 72 12.19 7.36 -6.95
C GLY A 72 11.02 6.51 -7.45
N PHE A 73 11.13 5.18 -7.34
CA PHE A 73 10.11 4.26 -7.85
C PHE A 73 8.72 4.49 -7.23
N ILE A 74 8.65 4.76 -5.93
CA ILE A 74 7.36 4.98 -5.23
C ILE A 74 6.73 6.33 -5.62
N GLU A 75 7.53 7.33 -5.97
CA GLU A 75 7.05 8.61 -6.50
C GLU A 75 6.48 8.42 -7.91
N TRP A 76 7.26 7.78 -8.78
CA TRP A 76 6.86 7.56 -10.17
C TRP A 76 5.56 6.75 -10.26
N THR A 77 5.46 5.66 -9.50
CA THR A 77 4.25 4.82 -9.49
C THR A 77 3.02 5.56 -8.96
N TYR A 78 3.18 6.44 -7.98
CA TYR A 78 2.08 7.27 -7.49
C TYR A 78 1.62 8.28 -8.54
N TYR A 79 2.52 9.11 -9.08
CA TYR A 79 2.14 10.19 -9.99
C TYR A 79 1.77 9.72 -11.40
N HIS A 80 2.37 8.65 -11.90
CA HIS A 80 2.13 8.17 -13.27
C HIS A 80 1.13 7.02 -13.36
N LEU A 81 0.90 6.27 -12.28
CA LEU A 81 -0.04 5.14 -12.30
C LEU A 81 -1.17 5.28 -11.26
N GLY A 82 -1.10 6.27 -10.36
CA GLY A 82 -2.07 6.43 -9.28
C GLY A 82 -2.10 5.23 -8.34
N VAL A 83 -0.92 4.67 -8.05
CA VAL A 83 -0.74 3.50 -7.18
C VAL A 83 -0.21 3.97 -5.83
N PHE A 84 -0.83 3.53 -4.74
CA PHE A 84 -0.33 3.79 -3.40
C PHE A 84 0.94 2.97 -3.17
N SER A 85 2.09 3.64 -3.20
CA SER A 85 3.39 2.97 -3.06
C SER A 85 4.07 3.33 -1.75
N PHE A 86 4.62 2.29 -1.11
CA PHE A 86 5.44 2.37 0.09
C PHE A 86 6.80 1.76 -0.19
N ALA A 87 7.83 2.28 0.47
CA ALA A 87 9.15 1.67 0.52
C ALA A 87 9.52 1.40 1.97
N THR A 88 9.72 0.14 2.33
CA THR A 88 10.18 -0.17 3.70
C THR A 88 11.67 -0.43 3.68
N GLU A 89 12.40 0.41 4.41
CA GLU A 89 13.79 0.18 4.77
C GLU A 89 13.79 -0.85 5.90
N LEU A 90 14.06 -2.09 5.55
CA LEU A 90 14.05 -3.21 6.49
C LEU A 90 15.23 -3.11 7.46
N TRP A 91 15.12 -3.80 8.59
CA TRP A 91 16.17 -3.98 9.58
C TRP A 91 16.62 -2.69 10.28
N ASP A 92 16.47 -2.66 11.60
CA ASP A 92 16.95 -1.56 12.44
C ASP A 92 17.86 -2.07 13.54
N LEU A 93 19.15 -2.17 13.23
CA LEU A 93 20.16 -2.56 14.21
C LEU A 93 20.21 -1.58 15.40
N GLN A 94 19.98 -0.28 15.18
CA GLN A 94 20.13 0.71 16.25
C GLN A 94 19.09 0.49 17.34
N SER A 95 17.81 0.34 16.99
CA SER A 95 16.77 0.03 17.98
C SER A 95 16.99 -1.32 18.64
N ARG A 96 17.50 -2.33 17.92
CA ARG A 96 17.83 -3.64 18.52
C ARG A 96 18.94 -3.54 19.57
N ALA A 97 19.89 -2.64 19.38
CA ALA A 97 20.95 -2.34 20.35
C ALA A 97 20.51 -1.37 21.46
N GLY A 98 19.22 -1.02 21.55
CA GLY A 98 18.69 -0.11 22.57
C GLY A 98 19.06 1.35 22.35
N ILE A 99 19.38 1.75 21.12
CA ILE A 99 19.57 3.16 20.76
C ILE A 99 18.19 3.76 20.47
N GLU A 100 17.84 4.82 21.21
CA GLU A 100 16.54 5.45 21.09
C GLU A 100 16.36 6.18 19.76
N ARG A 101 15.16 6.03 19.18
CA ARG A 101 14.70 6.80 18.02
C ARG A 101 13.77 7.92 18.49
N PRO A 102 14.14 9.20 18.31
CA PRO A 102 13.24 10.31 18.54
C PRO A 102 12.03 10.25 17.61
N ALA A 103 10.84 10.59 18.12
CA ALA A 103 9.60 10.55 17.34
C ALA A 103 9.62 11.50 16.11
N ASN A 104 10.43 12.55 16.15
CA ASN A 104 10.59 13.52 15.06
C ASN A 104 11.78 13.22 14.12
N ASP A 105 12.48 12.09 14.30
CA ASP A 105 13.58 11.68 13.43
C ASP A 105 13.41 10.21 13.03
N ALA A 106 12.50 9.97 12.08
CA ALA A 106 12.28 8.65 11.51
C ALA A 106 13.54 8.05 10.87
N MET A 107 14.56 8.86 10.57
CA MET A 107 15.81 8.44 9.94
C MET A 107 16.98 8.32 10.93
N ARG A 108 16.75 8.43 12.24
CA ARG A 108 17.80 8.36 13.29
C ARG A 108 18.74 7.16 13.13
N SER A 109 18.22 6.01 12.69
CA SER A 109 18.95 4.77 12.46
C SER A 109 19.97 4.85 11.30
N MET A 110 19.83 5.84 10.42
CA MET A 110 20.74 6.12 9.30
C MET A 110 21.63 7.35 9.54
N ARG A 111 21.51 8.01 10.70
CA ARG A 111 22.37 9.16 11.08
C ARG A 111 23.75 8.69 11.56
N GLU A 112 24.69 9.63 11.59
CA GLU A 112 26.01 9.43 12.21
C GLU A 112 25.85 8.99 13.67
N GLN A 113 26.73 8.07 14.09
CA GLN A 113 26.65 7.42 15.39
C GLN A 113 27.61 8.09 16.37
N THR A 114 27.15 8.26 17.61
CA THR A 114 28.04 8.64 18.71
C THR A 114 28.93 7.47 19.12
N GLU A 115 29.98 7.74 19.90
CA GLU A 115 30.79 6.66 20.49
C GLU A 115 29.97 5.72 21.39
N ASP A 116 29.03 6.28 22.17
CA ASP A 116 28.10 5.50 23.01
C ASP A 116 27.20 4.58 22.18
N ASP A 117 26.69 5.07 21.05
CA ASP A 117 25.97 4.23 20.08
C ASP A 117 26.85 3.08 19.59
N GLY A 118 28.11 3.37 19.25
CA GLY A 118 29.09 2.37 18.84
C GLY A 118 29.29 1.26 19.90
N LEU A 119 29.41 1.64 21.17
CA LEU A 119 29.55 0.70 22.29
C LEU A 119 28.30 -0.18 22.48
N LYS A 120 27.10 0.39 22.33
CA LYS A 120 25.84 -0.36 22.39
C LYS A 120 25.75 -1.38 21.26
N LEU A 121 26.15 -1.00 20.05
CA LEU A 121 26.17 -1.89 18.89
C LEU A 121 27.15 -3.05 19.07
N LEU A 122 28.36 -2.78 19.56
CA LEU A 122 29.35 -3.82 19.86
C LEU A 122 28.82 -4.77 20.94
N ARG A 123 28.25 -4.24 22.02
CA ARG A 123 27.62 -5.04 23.08
C ARG A 123 26.52 -5.94 22.52
N PHE A 124 25.63 -5.41 21.69
CA PHE A 124 24.57 -6.20 21.06
C PHE A 124 25.15 -7.35 20.22
N ASN A 125 26.20 -7.08 19.43
CA ASN A 125 26.90 -8.09 18.65
C ASN A 125 27.54 -9.17 19.53
N ASP A 126 28.16 -8.79 20.65
CA ASP A 126 28.79 -9.73 21.58
C ASP A 126 27.75 -10.62 22.27
N GLU A 127 26.67 -10.03 22.77
CA GLU A 127 25.62 -10.71 23.53
C GLU A 127 24.73 -11.62 22.65
N HIS A 128 24.37 -11.17 21.45
CA HIS A 128 23.39 -11.88 20.61
C HIS A 128 23.99 -12.65 19.43
N LEU A 129 25.19 -12.28 18.98
CA LEU A 129 25.82 -12.84 17.79
C LEU A 129 27.22 -13.41 18.10
N GLY A 130 27.61 -13.47 19.38
CA GLY A 130 28.89 -14.02 19.81
C GLY A 130 30.10 -13.26 19.24
N GLY A 131 29.94 -11.96 19.00
CA GLY A 131 31.01 -11.11 18.47
C GLY A 131 31.26 -11.23 16.96
N ARG A 132 30.60 -12.18 16.28
CA ARG A 132 30.98 -12.62 14.92
C ARG A 132 30.82 -11.59 13.81
N CYS A 133 30.09 -10.50 14.05
CA CYS A 133 29.83 -9.47 13.05
C CYS A 133 30.78 -8.27 13.13
N PHE A 134 31.75 -8.29 14.05
CA PHE A 134 32.84 -7.32 14.11
C PHE A 134 34.20 -8.03 14.00
N VAL A 135 35.04 -7.59 13.07
CA VAL A 135 36.40 -8.10 12.90
C VAL A 135 37.37 -7.13 13.56
N PRO A 136 38.14 -7.55 14.58
CA PRO A 136 39.16 -6.70 15.18
C PRO A 136 40.11 -6.17 14.10
N TRP A 137 40.36 -4.86 14.13
CA TRP A 137 41.29 -4.22 13.20
C TRP A 137 42.69 -4.80 13.38
N LYS A 138 43.34 -5.10 12.25
CA LYS A 138 44.72 -5.57 12.21
C LYS A 138 45.49 -4.85 11.13
N ALA A 139 46.76 -4.58 11.42
CA ALA A 139 47.70 -4.05 10.44
C ALA A 139 47.84 -5.02 9.25
N HIS A 140 47.96 -4.46 8.06
CA HIS A 140 48.14 -5.17 6.81
C HIS A 140 48.97 -4.33 5.82
N GLU A 141 49.95 -4.95 5.18
CA GLU A 141 50.73 -4.32 4.11
C GLU A 141 50.06 -4.60 2.76
N HIS A 142 49.35 -3.61 2.23
CA HIS A 142 48.67 -3.70 0.93
C HIS A 142 49.65 -3.39 -0.22
N PRO A 143 49.72 -4.22 -1.29
CA PRO A 143 50.71 -4.07 -2.36
C PRO A 143 50.74 -2.71 -3.06
N GLN A 144 49.63 -1.97 -3.05
CA GLN A 144 49.51 -0.65 -3.69
C GLN A 144 49.37 0.51 -2.70
N LEU A 145 48.89 0.24 -1.48
CA LEU A 145 48.52 1.31 -0.52
C LEU A 145 49.52 1.40 0.65
N GLY A 146 50.44 0.43 0.79
CA GLY A 146 51.35 0.33 1.92
C GLY A 146 50.62 -0.11 3.18
N ALA A 147 51.06 0.42 4.33
CA ALA A 147 50.49 0.10 5.64
C ALA A 147 49.04 0.59 5.76
N ILE A 148 48.12 -0.36 5.93
CA ILE A 148 46.68 -0.12 6.18
C ILE A 148 46.20 -0.97 7.35
N GLU A 149 44.98 -0.74 7.80
CA GLU A 149 44.28 -1.63 8.73
C GLU A 149 43.09 -2.31 8.02
N ILE A 150 42.84 -3.57 8.34
CA ILE A 150 41.69 -4.33 7.85
C ILE A 150 40.89 -4.85 9.04
N GLY A 151 39.59 -4.61 9.04
CA GLY A 151 38.69 -5.00 10.10
C GLY A 151 37.36 -4.25 10.03
N GLY A 152 36.69 -4.15 11.16
CA GLY A 152 35.43 -3.45 11.32
C GLY A 152 34.20 -4.34 11.15
N TRP A 153 33.06 -3.69 10.94
CA TRP A 153 31.77 -4.36 10.85
C TRP A 153 31.63 -5.16 9.57
N LYS A 154 31.04 -6.36 9.68
CA LYS A 154 30.52 -7.11 8.53
C LYS A 154 29.23 -6.46 8.05
N THR A 155 29.36 -5.33 7.34
CA THR A 155 28.25 -4.43 7.02
C THR A 155 27.05 -5.15 6.39
N LYS A 156 27.30 -6.08 5.46
CA LYS A 156 26.21 -6.82 4.79
C LYS A 156 25.49 -7.82 5.69
N GLU A 157 26.12 -8.29 6.76
CA GLU A 157 25.56 -9.30 7.67
C GLU A 157 24.76 -8.69 8.83
N ILE A 158 25.09 -7.47 9.28
CA ILE A 158 24.45 -6.87 10.46
C ILE A 158 24.09 -5.40 10.31
N ARG A 159 24.82 -4.61 9.53
CA ARG A 159 24.54 -3.16 9.42
C ARG A 159 23.39 -2.92 8.44
N GLN A 160 23.45 -3.61 7.30
CA GLN A 160 22.49 -3.46 6.22
C GLN A 160 21.34 -4.47 6.29
N ASN A 161 21.63 -5.73 6.59
CA ASN A 161 20.61 -6.78 6.64
C ASN A 161 20.50 -7.38 8.03
N ALA A 162 19.33 -7.95 8.31
CA ALA A 162 19.12 -8.77 9.49
C ALA A 162 20.02 -10.02 9.42
N PRO A 163 20.79 -10.33 10.49
CA PRO A 163 21.40 -11.64 10.67
C PRO A 163 20.34 -12.75 10.63
N ALA A 164 20.76 -13.98 10.31
CA ALA A 164 19.86 -15.12 10.15
C ALA A 164 18.97 -15.40 11.38
N GLU A 165 19.46 -15.10 12.58
CA GLU A 165 18.77 -15.25 13.85
C GLU A 165 17.57 -14.30 14.00
N PHE A 166 17.61 -13.16 13.32
CA PHE A 166 16.56 -12.13 13.37
C PHE A 166 15.73 -12.04 12.08
N LEU A 167 16.20 -12.67 10.99
CA LEU A 167 15.56 -12.61 9.69
C LEU A 167 14.11 -13.15 9.68
N PRO A 168 13.75 -14.26 10.38
CA PRO A 168 12.37 -14.74 10.40
C PRO A 168 11.37 -13.72 10.97
N ASP A 169 11.69 -13.10 12.10
CA ASP A 169 10.85 -12.04 12.71
C ASP A 169 10.74 -10.81 11.80
N GLU A 170 11.85 -10.44 11.15
CA GLU A 170 11.88 -9.33 10.19
C GLU A 170 10.97 -9.60 8.98
N CYS A 171 11.06 -10.81 8.41
CA CYS A 171 10.23 -11.24 7.30
C CYS A 171 8.76 -11.35 7.68
N GLU A 172 8.44 -11.94 8.85
CA GLU A 172 7.06 -12.16 9.29
C GLU A 172 6.31 -10.84 9.47
N ARG A 173 6.88 -9.89 10.23
CA ARG A 173 6.25 -8.59 10.48
C ARG A 173 6.03 -7.81 9.18
N ASN A 174 7.02 -7.77 8.31
CA ASN A 174 6.93 -7.04 7.05
C ASN A 174 5.99 -7.73 6.04
N ALA A 175 5.97 -9.07 5.98
CA ALA A 175 5.03 -9.80 5.15
C ALA A 175 3.59 -9.60 5.63
N ALA A 176 3.35 -9.59 6.94
CA ALA A 176 2.05 -9.31 7.52
C ALA A 176 1.53 -7.92 7.09
N PHE A 177 2.39 -6.90 7.06
CA PHE A 177 2.02 -5.59 6.54
C PHE A 177 1.64 -5.63 5.05
N THR A 178 2.43 -6.31 4.21
CA THR A 178 2.09 -6.50 2.78
C THR A 178 0.77 -7.22 2.56
N VAL A 179 0.50 -8.28 3.33
CA VAL A 179 -0.79 -9.00 3.28
C VAL A 179 -1.93 -8.08 3.73
N ARG A 180 -1.69 -7.25 4.74
CA ARG A 180 -2.66 -6.27 5.24
C ARG A 180 -2.97 -5.20 4.19
N GLN A 181 -1.97 -4.71 3.44
CA GLN A 181 -2.18 -3.87 2.27
C GLN A 181 -3.02 -4.60 1.22
N ALA A 182 -2.67 -5.83 0.85
CA ALA A 182 -3.45 -6.60 -0.13
C ALA A 182 -4.93 -6.77 0.27
N ALA A 183 -5.23 -6.91 1.57
CA ALA A 183 -6.60 -6.98 2.06
C ALA A 183 -7.40 -5.65 1.95
N MET A 184 -6.73 -4.53 1.66
CA MET A 184 -7.35 -3.22 1.50
C MET A 184 -7.72 -2.90 0.04
N THR A 185 -7.38 -3.75 -0.93
CA THR A 185 -7.70 -3.52 -2.34
C THR A 185 -9.21 -3.39 -2.57
N PRO A 186 -9.66 -2.70 -3.65
CA PRO A 186 -11.06 -2.75 -4.03
C PRO A 186 -11.46 -4.18 -4.38
N ILE A 187 -12.73 -4.52 -4.14
CA ILE A 187 -13.31 -5.83 -4.44
C ILE A 187 -14.73 -5.58 -4.95
N ILE A 188 -14.98 -5.83 -6.23
CA ILE A 188 -16.32 -5.74 -6.79
C ILE A 188 -17.11 -7.00 -6.44
N ALA A 189 -18.35 -6.78 -5.99
CA ALA A 189 -19.31 -7.82 -5.67
C ALA A 189 -20.66 -7.49 -6.31
N ILE A 190 -21.44 -8.53 -6.59
CA ILE A 190 -22.85 -8.44 -6.98
C ILE A 190 -23.64 -9.05 -5.83
N GLY A 191 -24.50 -8.25 -5.21
CA GLY A 191 -25.37 -8.68 -4.13
C GLY A 191 -26.51 -9.58 -4.64
N ASP A 192 -27.62 -9.62 -3.92
CA ASP A 192 -28.78 -10.38 -4.38
C ASP A 192 -29.40 -9.78 -5.64
N VAL A 193 -29.83 -10.68 -6.51
CA VAL A 193 -30.46 -10.36 -7.78
C VAL A 193 -31.92 -10.73 -7.65
N ALA A 194 -32.79 -9.73 -7.71
CA ALA A 194 -34.24 -9.93 -7.70
C ALA A 194 -34.74 -10.06 -9.14
N VAL A 195 -35.54 -11.09 -9.41
CA VAL A 195 -36.19 -11.33 -10.70
C VAL A 195 -37.69 -11.32 -10.47
N GLU A 196 -38.39 -10.48 -11.22
CA GLU A 196 -39.84 -10.32 -11.16
C GLU A 196 -40.45 -10.62 -12.53
N LYS A 197 -41.28 -11.65 -12.63
CA LYS A 197 -41.97 -12.00 -13.88
C LYS A 197 -43.10 -11.01 -14.17
N ILE A 198 -43.07 -10.40 -15.35
CA ILE A 198 -44.09 -9.46 -15.84
C ILE A 198 -44.99 -10.10 -16.90
N ALA A 199 -44.42 -10.99 -17.73
CA ALA A 199 -45.13 -11.81 -18.71
C ALA A 199 -44.40 -13.15 -18.91
N ASP A 200 -44.93 -14.03 -19.75
CA ASP A 200 -44.35 -15.38 -19.96
C ASP A 200 -42.89 -15.37 -20.41
N ASP A 201 -42.48 -14.37 -21.19
CA ASP A 201 -41.12 -14.19 -21.67
C ASP A 201 -40.47 -12.89 -21.18
N ALA A 202 -41.09 -12.14 -20.25
CA ALA A 202 -40.62 -10.81 -19.84
C ALA A 202 -40.46 -10.66 -18.32
N PHE A 203 -39.29 -10.19 -17.90
CA PHE A 203 -38.88 -10.14 -16.50
C PHE A 203 -38.17 -8.82 -16.15
N VAL A 204 -38.44 -8.26 -14.97
CA VAL A 204 -37.63 -7.19 -14.39
C VAL A 204 -36.53 -7.82 -13.53
N VAL A 205 -35.28 -7.48 -13.82
CA VAL A 205 -34.10 -7.96 -13.12
C VAL A 205 -33.45 -6.78 -12.41
N ARG A 206 -33.28 -6.88 -11.09
CA ARG A 206 -32.63 -5.85 -10.25
C ARG A 206 -31.40 -6.43 -9.58
N ALA A 207 -30.29 -5.71 -9.59
CA ALA A 207 -29.06 -6.13 -8.91
C ALA A 207 -28.31 -4.96 -8.32
N MET A 208 -27.79 -5.15 -7.10
CA MET A 208 -26.86 -4.22 -6.48
C MET A 208 -25.43 -4.62 -6.85
N VAL A 209 -24.68 -3.69 -7.42
CA VAL A 209 -23.22 -3.83 -7.62
C VAL A 209 -22.52 -2.96 -6.61
N ALA A 210 -21.62 -3.55 -5.82
CA ALA A 210 -20.93 -2.86 -4.74
C ALA A 210 -19.42 -3.06 -4.79
N ASN A 211 -18.69 -2.12 -4.19
CA ASN A 211 -17.30 -2.31 -3.79
C ASN A 211 -17.25 -2.63 -2.29
N GLU A 212 -16.83 -3.84 -1.96
CA GLU A 212 -16.68 -4.32 -0.58
C GLU A 212 -15.27 -4.03 -0.03
N GLY A 213 -14.34 -3.58 -0.88
CA GLY A 213 -12.97 -3.28 -0.51
C GLY A 213 -12.81 -2.01 0.34
N TYR A 214 -11.61 -1.83 0.89
CA TYR A 214 -11.28 -0.61 1.64
C TYR A 214 -11.00 0.56 0.69
N LEU A 215 -10.17 0.36 -0.31
CA LEU A 215 -9.89 1.34 -1.34
C LEU A 215 -11.05 1.48 -2.33
N PRO A 216 -11.24 2.66 -2.95
CA PRO A 216 -12.19 2.83 -4.03
C PRO A 216 -11.75 2.05 -5.27
N THR A 217 -12.68 1.82 -6.19
CA THR A 217 -12.43 1.08 -7.45
C THR A 217 -11.41 1.74 -8.38
N TYR A 218 -11.03 2.99 -8.12
CA TYR A 218 -9.94 3.69 -8.81
C TYR A 218 -8.58 3.61 -8.09
N GLY A 219 -8.51 3.07 -6.87
CA GLY A 219 -7.29 3.07 -6.05
C GLY A 219 -7.04 4.45 -5.44
N ALA A 220 -6.00 5.15 -5.88
CA ALA A 220 -5.71 6.52 -5.42
C ALA A 220 -6.49 7.57 -6.21
N GLU A 221 -6.86 8.68 -5.58
CA GLU A 221 -7.45 9.83 -6.25
C GLU A 221 -6.56 10.37 -7.37
N MET A 222 -5.23 10.24 -7.22
CA MET A 222 -4.28 10.51 -8.30
C MET A 222 -4.59 9.70 -9.57
N ALA A 223 -4.95 8.41 -9.46
CA ALA A 223 -5.31 7.57 -10.61
C ALA A 223 -6.50 8.13 -11.38
N ARG A 224 -7.47 8.73 -10.65
CA ARG A 224 -8.63 9.38 -11.26
C ARG A 224 -8.24 10.69 -11.94
N ARG A 225 -7.34 11.48 -11.34
CA ARG A 225 -6.86 12.76 -11.90
C ARG A 225 -6.10 12.60 -13.22
N ILE A 226 -5.28 11.55 -13.31
CA ILE A 226 -4.47 11.26 -14.50
C ILE A 226 -5.17 10.30 -15.48
N GLU A 227 -6.44 9.95 -15.23
CA GLU A 227 -7.24 9.02 -16.04
C GLU A 227 -6.61 7.61 -16.20
N ALA A 228 -5.82 7.19 -15.21
CA ALA A 228 -5.20 5.85 -15.16
C ALA A 228 -6.15 4.75 -14.67
N ALA A 229 -7.34 5.10 -14.16
CA ALA A 229 -8.35 4.15 -13.71
C ALA A 229 -9.64 4.29 -14.52
N LYS A 230 -10.20 3.18 -14.99
CA LYS A 230 -11.51 3.16 -15.66
C LYS A 230 -12.67 2.96 -14.68
N PRO A 231 -13.87 3.50 -15.01
CA PRO A 231 -15.11 3.18 -14.31
C PRO A 231 -15.43 1.68 -14.29
N VAL A 232 -16.32 1.29 -13.37
CA VAL A 232 -16.86 -0.07 -13.34
C VAL A 232 -17.82 -0.25 -14.51
N GLU A 233 -17.64 -1.33 -15.27
CA GLU A 233 -18.54 -1.73 -16.34
C GLU A 233 -19.43 -2.89 -15.88
N VAL A 234 -20.73 -2.81 -16.18
CA VAL A 234 -21.69 -3.87 -15.92
C VAL A 234 -22.32 -4.32 -17.23
N ALA A 235 -22.38 -5.63 -17.43
CA ALA A 235 -23.01 -6.26 -18.58
C ALA A 235 -24.04 -7.30 -18.15
N ILE A 236 -25.11 -7.43 -18.92
CA ILE A 236 -26.14 -8.45 -18.78
C ILE A 236 -26.19 -9.30 -20.06
N SER A 237 -26.36 -10.61 -19.90
CA SER A 237 -26.34 -11.58 -21.01
C SER A 237 -27.25 -12.78 -20.70
N GLY A 238 -27.61 -13.55 -21.72
CA GLY A 238 -28.54 -14.69 -21.60
C GLY A 238 -30.02 -14.32 -21.80
N ALA A 239 -30.34 -13.03 -21.79
CA ALA A 239 -31.65 -12.49 -22.12
C ALA A 239 -31.50 -11.16 -22.89
N GLU A 240 -32.49 -10.79 -23.69
CA GLU A 240 -32.50 -9.56 -24.48
C GLU A 240 -33.00 -8.39 -23.62
N PRO A 241 -32.20 -7.34 -23.37
CA PRO A 241 -32.67 -6.16 -22.64
C PRO A 241 -33.64 -5.34 -23.50
N ILE A 242 -34.90 -5.23 -23.05
CA ILE A 242 -35.92 -4.35 -23.61
C ILE A 242 -35.73 -2.92 -23.08
N ILE A 243 -35.52 -2.79 -21.76
CA ILE A 243 -35.20 -1.52 -21.09
C ILE A 243 -33.90 -1.68 -20.33
N GLY A 244 -33.03 -0.67 -20.44
CA GLY A 244 -31.67 -0.72 -19.93
C GLY A 244 -30.68 -1.09 -21.04
N LYS A 245 -29.38 -1.00 -20.73
CA LYS A 245 -28.31 -1.32 -21.69
C LYS A 245 -27.75 -2.70 -21.41
N ALA A 246 -27.48 -3.46 -22.47
CA ALA A 246 -26.77 -4.74 -22.39
C ALA A 246 -25.37 -4.59 -21.75
N LYS A 247 -24.71 -3.45 -21.97
CA LYS A 247 -23.46 -3.05 -21.32
C LYS A 247 -23.50 -1.57 -20.96
N GLN A 248 -23.11 -1.21 -19.73
CA GLN A 248 -23.08 0.16 -19.25
C GLN A 248 -21.96 0.42 -18.24
N SER A 249 -21.44 1.65 -18.23
CA SER A 249 -20.54 2.15 -17.19
C SER A 249 -21.38 2.72 -16.05
N ILE A 250 -21.04 2.36 -14.80
CA ILE A 250 -21.75 2.85 -13.59
C ILE A 250 -20.93 3.86 -12.79
N GLY A 251 -19.85 4.38 -13.39
CA GLY A 251 -18.89 5.24 -12.70
C GLY A 251 -17.94 4.46 -11.80
N HIS A 252 -17.25 5.16 -10.91
CA HIS A 252 -16.44 4.54 -9.88
C HIS A 252 -17.24 4.38 -8.58
N LEU A 253 -17.03 3.26 -7.90
CA LEU A 253 -17.55 3.03 -6.55
C LEU A 253 -16.49 3.39 -5.52
N GLN A 254 -16.90 4.09 -4.47
CA GLN A 254 -16.04 4.38 -3.32
C GLN A 254 -15.72 3.09 -2.54
N GLY A 255 -14.71 3.13 -1.68
CA GLY A 255 -14.41 2.04 -0.74
C GLY A 255 -14.66 2.50 0.70
N ARG A 256 -14.50 1.58 1.66
CA ARG A 256 -14.66 1.89 3.09
C ARG A 256 -13.75 3.03 3.58
N SER A 257 -12.65 3.33 2.90
CA SER A 257 -11.77 4.47 3.17
C SER A 257 -12.47 5.83 3.08
N ALA A 258 -13.56 5.92 2.31
CA ALA A 258 -14.35 7.14 2.17
C ALA A 258 -15.35 7.36 3.31
N ALA A 259 -15.50 6.40 4.23
CA ALA A 259 -16.35 6.55 5.40
C ALA A 259 -15.84 7.68 6.29
N ARG A 260 -16.61 8.76 6.41
CA ARG A 260 -16.38 9.84 7.37
C ARG A 260 -17.43 9.74 8.47
N GLY A 261 -17.04 9.23 9.63
CA GLY A 261 -17.84 9.41 10.83
C GLY A 261 -17.82 10.88 11.23
N MET A 262 -18.95 11.57 11.15
CA MET A 262 -19.07 12.82 11.90
C MET A 262 -19.23 12.46 13.36
N MET A 263 -18.32 12.95 14.20
CA MET A 263 -18.29 12.74 15.66
C MET A 263 -19.62 13.09 16.37
N PHE A 264 -20.53 13.79 15.67
CA PHE A 264 -21.83 14.23 16.17
C PHE A 264 -23.04 13.79 15.32
N SER A 265 -22.85 12.95 14.29
CA SER A 265 -23.98 12.42 13.51
C SER A 265 -24.32 10.99 13.93
N PHE A 266 -25.50 10.82 14.51
CA PHE A 266 -26.11 9.52 14.85
C PHE A 266 -26.53 8.68 13.63
N GLY A 267 -26.19 9.12 12.41
CA GLY A 267 -26.35 8.36 11.17
C GLY A 267 -25.01 7.79 10.73
N GLY A 268 -24.95 6.47 10.48
CA GLY A 268 -23.76 5.83 9.93
C GLY A 268 -23.25 6.57 8.69
N ALA A 269 -21.91 6.65 8.55
CA ALA A 269 -21.29 7.31 7.40
C ALA A 269 -21.76 6.65 6.10
N LYS A 270 -22.62 7.34 5.33
CA LYS A 270 -23.05 6.84 4.02
C LYS A 270 -21.87 6.89 3.06
N VAL A 271 -21.44 5.73 2.59
CA VAL A 271 -20.40 5.60 1.56
C VAL A 271 -21.08 5.36 0.22
N ASP A 272 -20.60 6.05 -0.81
CA ASP A 272 -21.09 5.86 -2.17
C ASP A 272 -20.41 4.66 -2.85
N ASN A 273 -20.52 3.47 -2.24
CA ASN A 273 -19.83 2.24 -2.66
C ASN A 273 -20.72 1.27 -3.45
N GLU A 274 -21.97 1.61 -3.73
CA GLU A 274 -22.92 0.70 -4.40
C GLU A 274 -23.80 1.40 -5.44
N ARG A 275 -24.29 0.63 -6.41
CA ARG A 275 -25.22 1.09 -7.47
C ARG A 275 -26.28 0.01 -7.70
N LEU A 276 -27.55 0.40 -7.57
CA LEU A 276 -28.68 -0.44 -7.97
C LEU A 276 -28.88 -0.30 -9.48
N LEU A 277 -28.99 -1.44 -10.15
CA LEU A 277 -29.28 -1.53 -11.58
C LEU A 277 -30.57 -2.30 -11.78
N GLU A 278 -31.34 -1.89 -12.78
CA GLU A 278 -32.59 -2.50 -13.17
C GLU A 278 -32.61 -2.67 -14.70
N TRP A 279 -33.11 -3.82 -15.15
CA TRP A 279 -33.35 -4.13 -16.55
C TRP A 279 -34.74 -4.73 -16.70
N LEU A 280 -35.44 -4.39 -17.78
CA LEU A 280 -36.52 -5.23 -18.30
C LEU A 280 -35.92 -6.10 -19.39
N VAL A 281 -35.99 -7.42 -19.24
CA VAL A 281 -35.41 -8.38 -20.18
C VAL A 281 -36.48 -9.30 -20.76
N ARG A 282 -36.24 -9.78 -21.99
CA ARG A 282 -36.98 -10.87 -22.62
C ARG A 282 -36.14 -12.14 -22.69
N GLY A 283 -36.69 -13.27 -22.24
CA GLY A 283 -36.02 -14.57 -22.28
C GLY A 283 -36.61 -15.57 -21.30
N ASN A 284 -36.31 -16.86 -21.49
CA ASN A 284 -36.98 -17.99 -20.81
C ASN A 284 -35.98 -18.94 -20.12
N GLY A 285 -34.75 -18.49 -19.94
CA GLY A 285 -33.62 -19.30 -19.46
C GLY A 285 -32.96 -18.66 -18.26
N GLU A 286 -31.64 -18.48 -18.32
CA GLU A 286 -30.89 -17.80 -17.28
C GLU A 286 -30.38 -16.45 -17.76
N VAL A 287 -30.27 -15.50 -16.83
CA VAL A 287 -29.63 -14.22 -17.06
C VAL A 287 -28.37 -14.12 -16.20
N THR A 288 -27.27 -13.67 -16.82
CA THR A 288 -25.98 -13.47 -16.14
C THR A 288 -25.63 -12.00 -16.14
N ILE A 289 -25.39 -11.47 -14.94
CA ILE A 289 -24.87 -10.12 -14.70
C ILE A 289 -23.37 -10.24 -14.41
N THR A 290 -22.56 -9.47 -15.12
CA THR A 290 -21.11 -9.39 -14.94
C THR A 290 -20.71 -7.96 -14.63
N ALA A 291 -20.08 -7.73 -13.47
CA ALA A 291 -19.50 -6.44 -13.09
C ALA A 291 -17.97 -6.53 -13.16
N THR A 292 -17.33 -5.59 -13.85
CA THR A 292 -15.88 -5.56 -14.09
C THR A 292 -15.27 -4.25 -13.63
N SER A 293 -14.27 -4.32 -12.76
CA SER A 293 -13.40 -3.21 -12.38
C SER A 293 -11.95 -3.57 -12.71
N GLU A 294 -11.21 -2.68 -13.35
CA GLU A 294 -9.78 -2.92 -13.65
C GLU A 294 -8.97 -3.24 -12.39
N LYS A 295 -9.31 -2.60 -11.27
CA LYS A 295 -8.61 -2.72 -9.98
C LYS A 295 -9.33 -3.63 -8.99
N GLY A 296 -10.67 -3.68 -9.05
CA GLY A 296 -11.52 -4.44 -8.12
C GLY A 296 -11.89 -5.85 -8.59
N GLY A 297 -11.39 -6.30 -9.74
CA GLY A 297 -11.67 -7.64 -10.28
C GLY A 297 -13.01 -7.75 -11.01
N VAL A 298 -13.50 -8.98 -11.14
CA VAL A 298 -14.74 -9.31 -11.87
C VAL A 298 -15.66 -10.14 -10.99
N ALA A 299 -16.91 -9.71 -10.84
CA ALA A 299 -17.97 -10.49 -10.22
C ALA A 299 -18.99 -10.94 -11.28
N ARG A 300 -19.52 -12.15 -11.13
CA ARG A 300 -20.56 -12.72 -11.99
C ARG A 300 -21.65 -13.35 -11.13
N LYS A 301 -22.92 -13.11 -11.49
CA LYS A 301 -24.06 -13.76 -10.86
C LYS A 301 -25.07 -14.15 -11.94
N THR A 302 -25.45 -15.43 -11.92
CA THR A 302 -26.40 -16.02 -12.85
C THR A 302 -27.65 -16.41 -12.07
N VAL A 303 -28.82 -16.08 -12.60
CA VAL A 303 -30.13 -16.42 -12.01
C VAL A 303 -31.09 -16.89 -13.09
N ALA A 304 -32.01 -17.77 -12.72
CA ALA A 304 -33.05 -18.24 -13.62
C ALA A 304 -34.16 -17.18 -13.80
N LEU A 305 -34.71 -17.13 -15.01
CA LEU A 305 -35.92 -16.42 -15.38
C LEU A 305 -37.07 -17.45 -15.35
N ALA A 306 -37.69 -17.63 -14.18
CA ALA A 306 -38.77 -18.58 -13.94
C ALA A 306 -40.02 -17.87 -13.42
#